data_AF-A0AAW0A4Y7-F1
#
_entry.id   AF-A0AAW0A4Y7-F1
#
_cell.length_a   1.000
_cell.length_b   1.000
_cell.length_c   1.000
_cell.angle_alpha   90.00
_cell.angle_beta   90.00
_cell.angle_gamma   90.00
#
_symmetry.space_group_name_H-M   'P 1'
#
loop_
_entity.id
_entity.type
_entity.pdbx_description
1 polymer ?
#
loop_
_entity_poly.entity_id
_entity_poly.type
_entity_poly.pdbx_seq_one_letter_code
_entity_poly.pdbx_strand_id
1 'polypeptide(L)'
;MLYFLWMLIHGGYKVGLHWKDMPGHEEKETCNKCGITESMEHILTKCDAPGQQAVWNLASELWKLKTGADLPPPTLGQIMACAAIKRKDAGTTRLFRILVSESAHLIWRLRNERVINAKDPASNWEITNRWCKTINNRLGIDCAMTNAVKYGSKAIDKKLVLSTWKNVLKNEDRLPKDWTWETGVLVGVG
;
A
#
# COMPACT_ATOMS: atom_id res chain seq x y z
N MET A 1 8.71 3.76 0.86
CA MET A 1 8.11 2.74 1.75
C MET A 1 8.79 2.70 3.12
N LEU A 2 10.09 2.35 3.22
CA LEU A 2 10.79 2.25 4.52
C LEU A 2 10.79 3.56 5.34
N TYR A 3 11.01 4.70 4.69
CA TYR A 3 10.95 6.01 5.35
C TYR A 3 9.56 6.32 5.93
N PHE A 4 8.49 5.95 5.23
CA PHE A 4 7.13 6.19 5.70
C PHE A 4 6.82 5.42 6.98
N LEU A 5 7.13 4.12 7.00
CA LEU A 5 6.92 3.30 8.20
C LEU A 5 7.81 3.77 9.35
N TRP A 6 9.06 4.15 9.08
CA TRP A 6 9.95 4.68 10.11
C TRP A 6 9.40 5.97 10.73
N MET A 7 8.96 6.93 9.91
CA MET A 7 8.34 8.17 10.39
C MET A 7 7.05 7.91 11.16
N LEU A 8 6.23 6.96 10.69
CA LEU A 8 5.01 6.54 11.39
C LEU A 8 5.33 5.98 12.77
N ILE A 9 6.34 5.11 12.87
CA ILE A 9 6.76 4.48 14.14
C ILE A 9 7.25 5.52 15.15
N HIS A 10 7.99 6.53 14.69
CA HIS A 10 8.59 7.55 15.55
C HIS A 10 7.69 8.77 15.77
N GLY A 11 6.43 8.74 15.30
CA GLY A 11 5.51 9.88 15.43
C GLY A 11 5.99 11.13 14.69
N GLY A 12 6.78 10.99 13.63
CA GLY A 12 7.41 12.11 12.92
C GLY A 12 6.47 12.88 11.99
N TYR A 13 5.22 12.45 11.82
CA TYR A 13 4.25 13.11 10.95
C TYR A 13 3.41 14.16 11.71
N LYS A 14 3.19 15.30 11.06
CA LYS A 14 2.37 16.41 11.57
C LYS A 14 0.89 16.11 11.37
N VAL A 15 0.19 15.75 12.43
CA VAL A 15 -1.23 15.36 12.43
C VAL A 15 -1.93 15.89 13.67
N GLY A 16 -3.21 16.21 13.57
CA GLY A 16 -4.06 16.47 14.72
C GLY A 16 -3.58 17.66 15.56
N LEU A 17 -3.42 17.40 16.85
CA LEU A 17 -2.99 18.38 17.87
C LEU A 17 -1.72 19.16 17.51
N HIS A 18 -0.87 18.65 16.61
CA HIS A 18 0.27 19.41 16.09
C HIS A 18 -0.13 20.78 15.51
N TRP A 19 -1.33 20.86 14.92
CA TRP A 19 -1.83 22.06 14.23
C TRP A 19 -2.63 23.00 15.14
N LYS A 20 -3.01 22.55 16.35
CA LYS A 20 -3.93 23.27 17.24
C LYS A 20 -3.49 24.70 17.56
N ASP A 21 -2.20 24.86 17.85
CA ASP A 21 -1.63 26.15 18.27
C ASP A 21 -0.83 26.83 17.14
N MET A 22 -1.06 26.41 15.88
CA MET A 22 -0.36 26.94 14.71
C MET A 22 -1.28 27.92 13.94
N PRO A 23 -1.02 29.24 14.01
CA PRO A 23 -1.90 30.25 13.41
C PRO A 23 -2.16 30.01 11.92
N GLY A 24 -3.44 29.95 11.54
CA GLY A 24 -3.90 29.76 10.16
C GLY A 24 -3.86 28.32 9.66
N HIS A 25 -3.66 27.35 10.56
CA HIS A 25 -3.63 25.92 10.25
C HIS A 25 -4.48 25.07 11.22
N GLU A 26 -5.20 25.70 12.14
CA GLU A 26 -6.00 25.05 13.17
C GLU A 26 -7.08 24.13 12.58
N GLU A 27 -7.56 24.42 11.37
CA GLU A 27 -8.52 23.58 10.65
C GLU A 27 -7.97 22.20 10.29
N LYS A 28 -6.65 22.01 10.34
CA LYS A 28 -5.97 20.71 10.08
C LYS A 28 -5.92 19.83 11.33
N GLU A 29 -6.33 20.33 12.49
CA GLU A 29 -6.39 19.55 13.73
C GLU A 29 -7.45 18.44 13.63
N THR A 30 -8.61 18.77 13.08
CA THR A 30 -9.75 17.85 13.03
C THR A 30 -9.96 17.34 11.62
N CYS A 31 -10.50 16.12 11.51
CA CYS A 31 -10.92 15.63 10.21
C CYS A 31 -12.26 16.28 9.83
N ASN A 32 -12.27 17.09 8.77
CA ASN A 32 -13.49 17.76 8.28
C ASN A 32 -14.65 16.81 7.94
N LYS A 33 -14.37 15.51 7.69
CA LYS A 33 -15.41 14.52 7.41
C LYS A 33 -15.97 13.87 8.67
N CYS A 34 -15.10 13.54 9.63
CA CYS A 34 -15.48 12.75 10.82
C CYS A 34 -15.71 13.61 12.07
N GLY A 35 -15.28 14.88 12.06
CA GLY A 35 -15.45 15.80 13.19
C GLY A 35 -14.61 15.50 14.42
N ILE A 36 -13.66 14.56 14.33
CA ILE A 36 -12.77 14.18 15.44
C ILE A 36 -11.35 14.68 15.22
N THR A 37 -10.59 14.86 16.31
CA THR A 37 -9.16 15.16 16.25
C THR A 37 -8.44 14.08 15.45
N GLU A 38 -7.71 14.50 14.43
CA GLU A 38 -7.09 13.57 13.51
C GLU A 38 -5.87 12.89 14.15
N SER A 39 -5.68 11.60 13.88
CA SER A 39 -4.51 10.81 14.31
C SER A 39 -4.07 9.86 13.21
N MET A 40 -2.85 9.33 13.28
CA MET A 40 -2.40 8.31 12.31
C MET A 40 -3.28 7.07 12.33
N GLU A 41 -3.79 6.67 13.50
CA GLU A 41 -4.73 5.55 13.61
C GLU A 41 -6.04 5.87 12.90
N HIS A 42 -6.58 7.07 13.14
CA HIS A 42 -7.79 7.52 12.44
C HIS A 42 -7.59 7.52 10.93
N ILE A 43 -6.55 8.19 10.43
CA ILE A 43 -6.27 8.33 9.00
C ILE A 43 -6.13 6.97 8.32
N LEU A 44 -5.38 6.05 8.93
CA LEU A 44 -5.03 4.80 8.26
C LEU A 44 -6.06 3.69 8.44
N THR A 45 -6.92 3.75 9.47
CA THR A 45 -7.76 2.60 9.85
C THR A 45 -9.22 2.92 10.19
N LYS A 46 -9.59 4.19 10.43
CA LYS A 46 -10.95 4.55 10.93
C LYS A 46 -11.65 5.67 10.16
N CYS A 47 -10.95 6.38 9.26
CA CYS A 47 -11.46 7.59 8.62
C CYS A 47 -12.50 7.31 7.52
N ASP A 48 -13.69 7.93 7.62
CA ASP A 48 -14.77 7.80 6.64
C ASP A 48 -14.63 8.72 5.42
N ALA A 49 -13.53 9.48 5.36
CA ALA A 49 -13.28 10.32 4.21
C ALA A 49 -12.90 9.47 2.98
N PRO A 50 -13.20 9.96 1.75
CA PRO A 50 -12.91 9.22 0.53
C PRO A 50 -11.44 8.77 0.45
N GLY A 51 -11.23 7.54 -0.02
CA GLY A 51 -9.90 6.95 -0.20
C GLY A 51 -9.59 5.77 0.69
N GLN A 52 -9.75 5.91 2.01
CA GLN A 52 -9.26 4.91 2.98
C GLN A 52 -9.87 3.53 2.76
N GLN A 53 -11.20 3.45 2.81
CA GLN A 53 -11.93 2.19 2.61
C GLN A 53 -11.69 1.59 1.21
N ALA A 54 -11.70 2.43 0.17
CA ALA A 54 -11.49 1.97 -1.21
C ALA A 54 -10.11 1.32 -1.40
N VAL A 55 -9.06 1.92 -0.82
CA VAL A 55 -7.70 1.35 -0.86
C VAL A 55 -7.61 0.03 -0.11
N TRP A 56 -8.22 -0.09 1.07
CA TRP A 56 -8.23 -1.35 1.81
C TRP A 56 -9.04 -2.45 1.12
N ASN A 57 -10.13 -2.10 0.44
CA ASN A 57 -10.90 -3.05 -0.37
C ASN A 57 -10.05 -3.64 -1.50
N LEU A 58 -9.34 -2.80 -2.26
CA LEU A 58 -8.44 -3.25 -3.34
C LEU A 58 -7.32 -4.17 -2.82
N ALA A 59 -6.75 -3.84 -1.66
CA ALA A 59 -5.76 -4.69 -1.01
C ALA A 59 -6.33 -6.05 -0.59
N SER A 60 -7.56 -6.06 -0.08
CA SER A 60 -8.27 -7.29 0.31
C SER A 60 -8.64 -8.14 -0.89
N GLU A 61 -9.09 -7.54 -1.99
CA GLU A 61 -9.39 -8.24 -3.24
C GLU A 61 -8.16 -8.96 -3.80
N LEU A 62 -7.02 -8.27 -3.94
CA LEU A 62 -5.78 -8.91 -4.41
C LEU A 62 -5.31 -10.02 -3.45
N TRP A 63 -5.47 -9.81 -2.15
CA TRP A 63 -5.11 -10.82 -1.15
C TRP A 63 -6.01 -12.06 -1.22
N LYS A 64 -7.30 -11.87 -1.49
CA LYS A 64 -8.26 -12.95 -1.69
C LYS A 64 -7.96 -13.74 -2.95
N LEU A 65 -7.59 -13.08 -4.05
CA LEU A 65 -7.10 -13.76 -5.26
C LEU A 65 -5.88 -14.64 -4.94
N LYS A 66 -4.95 -14.14 -4.11
CA LYS A 66 -3.76 -14.89 -3.71
C LYS A 66 -4.07 -16.12 -2.87
N THR A 67 -4.90 -15.95 -1.83
CA THR A 67 -4.97 -16.88 -0.70
C THR A 67 -6.32 -17.59 -0.56
N GLY A 68 -7.36 -17.12 -1.23
CA GLY A 68 -8.75 -17.53 -1.05
C GLY A 68 -9.41 -16.97 0.22
N ALA A 69 -8.68 -16.22 1.05
CA ALA A 69 -9.16 -15.66 2.31
C ALA A 69 -9.19 -14.13 2.26
N ASP A 70 -10.10 -13.52 3.02
CA ASP A 70 -10.18 -12.07 3.13
C ASP A 70 -8.98 -11.51 3.92
N LEU A 71 -8.50 -10.32 3.53
CA LEU A 71 -7.58 -9.55 4.34
C LEU A 71 -8.39 -8.63 5.25
N PRO A 72 -8.46 -8.87 6.57
CA PRO A 72 -9.13 -7.92 7.44
C PRO A 72 -8.40 -6.57 7.41
N PRO A 73 -9.13 -5.44 7.53
CA PRO A 73 -8.51 -4.13 7.68
C PRO A 73 -7.47 -4.16 8.80
N PRO A 74 -6.22 -3.72 8.54
CA PRO A 74 -5.17 -3.84 9.53
C PRO A 74 -5.33 -2.77 10.62
N THR A 75 -4.99 -3.13 11.85
CA THR A 75 -4.78 -2.18 12.95
C THR A 75 -3.52 -1.33 12.70
N LEU A 76 -3.41 -0.18 13.36
CA LEU A 76 -2.21 0.66 13.26
C LEU A 76 -0.93 -0.11 13.64
N GLY A 77 -1.00 -0.91 14.72
CA GLY A 77 0.12 -1.75 15.14
C GLY A 77 0.53 -2.78 14.09
N GLN A 78 -0.43 -3.38 13.38
CA GLN A 78 -0.13 -4.30 12.27
C GLN A 78 0.50 -3.59 11.07
N ILE A 79 0.10 -2.35 10.78
CA ILE A 79 0.74 -1.53 9.74
C ILE A 79 2.20 -1.24 10.13
N MET A 80 2.44 -0.77 11.35
CA MET A 80 3.79 -0.48 11.86
C MET A 80 4.68 -1.72 11.87
N ALA A 81 4.13 -2.87 12.27
CA ALA A 81 4.85 -4.14 12.35
C ALA A 81 4.82 -4.95 11.05
N CYS A 82 4.29 -4.44 9.94
CA CYS A 82 4.00 -5.26 8.76
C CYS A 82 5.23 -6.00 8.23
N ALA A 83 6.41 -5.36 8.30
CA ALA A 83 7.69 -5.93 7.90
C ALA A 83 8.14 -7.14 8.75
N ALA A 84 7.66 -7.27 9.98
CA ALA A 84 7.97 -8.39 10.87
C ALA A 84 6.93 -9.53 10.79
N ILE A 85 5.71 -9.24 10.32
CA ILE A 85 4.64 -10.22 10.24
C ILE A 85 5.00 -11.30 9.21
N LYS A 86 4.81 -12.56 9.61
CA LYS A 86 4.95 -13.76 8.77
C LYS A 86 3.58 -14.30 8.38
N ARG A 87 3.55 -14.99 7.24
CA ARG A 87 2.40 -15.72 6.69
C ARG A 87 2.84 -17.15 6.37
N LYS A 88 1.92 -17.94 5.82
CA LYS A 88 2.11 -19.37 5.54
C LYS A 88 3.44 -19.68 4.84
N ASP A 89 3.81 -18.87 3.85
CA ASP A 89 5.04 -19.02 3.08
C ASP A 89 5.70 -17.67 2.78
N ALA A 90 6.91 -17.72 2.21
CA ALA A 90 7.72 -16.53 1.92
C ALA A 90 7.08 -15.59 0.89
N GLY A 91 6.44 -16.12 -0.16
CA GLY A 91 5.78 -15.34 -1.20
C GLY A 91 4.55 -14.62 -0.66
N THR A 92 3.71 -15.34 0.08
CA THR A 92 2.53 -14.78 0.74
C THR A 92 2.91 -13.76 1.82
N THR A 93 4.00 -14.00 2.56
CA THR A 93 4.56 -13.04 3.53
C THR A 93 5.00 -11.75 2.84
N ARG A 94 5.70 -11.88 1.71
CA ARG A 94 6.21 -10.74 0.95
C ARG A 94 5.09 -9.93 0.30
N LEU A 95 4.08 -10.60 -0.27
CA LEU A 95 2.91 -9.92 -0.83
C LEU A 95 2.14 -9.15 0.25
N PHE A 96 1.91 -9.77 1.42
CA PHE A 96 1.26 -9.10 2.56
C PHE A 96 1.98 -7.80 2.93
N ARG A 97 3.32 -7.84 3.03
CA ARG A 97 4.14 -6.67 3.34
C ARG A 97 3.97 -5.57 2.31
N ILE A 98 3.98 -5.92 1.02
CA ILE A 98 3.76 -4.96 -0.08
C ILE A 98 2.37 -4.34 0.02
N LEU A 99 1.33 -5.16 0.15
CA LEU A 99 -0.05 -4.68 0.16
C LEU A 99 -0.32 -3.74 1.33
N VAL A 100 0.06 -4.12 2.55
CA VAL A 100 -0.18 -3.30 3.73
C VAL A 100 0.60 -1.99 3.69
N SER A 101 1.89 -2.05 3.34
CA SER A 101 2.76 -0.86 3.38
C SER A 101 2.44 0.13 2.27
N GLU A 102 2.21 -0.32 1.04
CA GLU A 102 1.87 0.56 -0.08
C GLU A 102 0.46 1.14 0.05
N SER A 103 -0.50 0.35 0.56
CA SER A 103 -1.87 0.82 0.80
C SER A 103 -1.91 1.89 1.89
N ALA A 104 -1.27 1.65 3.04
CA ALA A 104 -1.18 2.64 4.11
C ALA A 104 -0.49 3.94 3.64
N HIS A 105 0.58 3.82 2.85
CA HIS A 105 1.25 4.99 2.30
C HIS A 105 0.39 5.75 1.28
N LEU A 106 -0.37 5.05 0.43
CA LEU A 106 -1.31 5.71 -0.49
C LEU A 106 -2.42 6.45 0.28
N ILE A 107 -2.98 5.84 1.32
CA ILE A 107 -4.00 6.48 2.18
C ILE A 107 -3.44 7.76 2.81
N TRP A 108 -2.23 7.70 3.37
CA TRP A 108 -1.54 8.88 3.90
C TRP A 108 -1.36 9.98 2.85
N ARG A 109 -0.95 9.63 1.62
CA ARG A 109 -0.81 10.60 0.52
C ARG A 109 -2.14 11.23 0.11
N LEU A 110 -3.21 10.44 -0.01
CA LEU A 110 -4.55 10.93 -0.32
C LEU A 110 -5.04 11.92 0.75
N ARG A 111 -4.80 11.61 2.03
CA ARG A 111 -5.08 12.55 3.12
C ARG A 111 -4.28 13.84 2.97
N ASN A 112 -2.98 13.77 2.70
CA ASN A 112 -2.15 14.98 2.58
C ASN A 112 -2.53 15.84 1.38
N GLU A 113 -2.92 15.24 0.26
CA GLU A 113 -3.45 15.97 -0.88
C GLU A 113 -4.68 16.79 -0.50
N ARG A 114 -5.60 16.19 0.27
CA ARG A 114 -6.81 16.86 0.73
C ARG A 114 -6.54 17.92 1.81
N VAL A 115 -5.81 17.57 2.86
CA VAL A 115 -5.69 18.40 4.08
C VAL A 115 -4.53 19.39 4.01
N ILE A 116 -3.40 18.99 3.40
CA ILE A 116 -2.19 19.83 3.34
C ILE A 116 -2.15 20.63 2.04
N ASN A 117 -2.47 19.99 0.92
CA ASN A 117 -2.40 20.63 -0.40
C ASN A 117 -3.74 21.21 -0.87
N ALA A 118 -4.78 21.16 -0.02
CA ALA A 118 -6.12 21.69 -0.29
C ALA A 118 -6.71 21.24 -1.65
N LYS A 119 -6.45 19.99 -2.06
CA LYS A 119 -7.02 19.40 -3.27
C LYS A 119 -8.38 18.76 -2.99
N ASP A 120 -9.22 18.73 -4.02
CA ASP A 120 -10.45 17.95 -3.99
C ASP A 120 -10.18 16.46 -3.74
N PRO A 121 -11.10 15.74 -3.06
CA PRO A 121 -10.97 14.31 -2.87
C PRO A 121 -10.90 13.57 -4.21
N ALA A 122 -9.92 12.68 -4.35
CA ALA A 122 -9.81 11.82 -5.52
C ALA A 122 -11.06 10.93 -5.68
N SER A 123 -11.51 10.77 -6.91
CA SER A 123 -12.59 9.85 -7.27
C SER A 123 -12.18 8.38 -7.06
N ASN A 124 -13.17 7.48 -6.92
CA ASN A 124 -12.91 6.04 -6.79
C ASN A 124 -12.09 5.48 -7.97
N TRP A 125 -12.34 5.99 -9.18
CA TRP A 125 -11.59 5.62 -10.38
C TRP A 125 -10.11 6.03 -10.27
N GLU A 126 -9.84 7.27 -9.84
CA GLU A 126 -8.46 7.73 -9.64
C GLU A 126 -7.76 6.97 -8.52
N ILE A 127 -8.45 6.69 -7.42
CA ILE A 127 -7.91 5.90 -6.31
C ILE A 127 -7.50 4.51 -6.81
N THR A 128 -8.39 3.83 -7.54
CA THR A 128 -8.13 2.52 -8.15
C THR A 128 -6.92 2.57 -9.06
N ASN A 129 -6.87 3.51 -10.00
CA ASN A 129 -5.75 3.64 -10.92
C ASN A 129 -4.42 3.95 -10.22
N ARG A 130 -4.43 4.82 -9.21
CA ARG A 130 -3.23 5.14 -8.42
C ARG A 130 -2.74 3.93 -7.64
N TRP A 131 -3.65 3.17 -7.03
CA TRP A 131 -3.31 1.96 -6.30
C TRP A 131 -2.77 0.88 -7.24
N CYS A 132 -3.45 0.60 -8.36
CA CYS A 132 -2.98 -0.36 -9.38
C CYS A 132 -1.61 0.04 -9.93
N LYS A 133 -1.38 1.34 -10.21
CA LYS A 133 -0.07 1.84 -10.62
C LYS A 133 0.99 1.59 -9.55
N THR A 134 0.69 1.82 -8.28
CA THR A 134 1.62 1.57 -7.19
C THR A 134 1.99 0.09 -7.08
N ILE A 135 1.02 -0.82 -7.13
CA ILE A 135 1.28 -2.27 -7.05
C ILE A 135 2.01 -2.79 -8.30
N ASN A 136 1.62 -2.34 -9.50
CA ASN A 136 2.33 -2.70 -10.73
C ASN A 136 3.78 -2.18 -10.76
N ASN A 137 4.03 -0.99 -10.21
CA ASN A 137 5.40 -0.51 -10.05
C ASN A 137 6.23 -1.41 -9.12
N ARG A 138 5.62 -1.93 -8.04
CA ARG A 138 6.28 -2.91 -7.15
C ARG A 138 6.60 -4.21 -7.87
N LEU A 139 5.65 -4.74 -8.65
CA LEU A 139 5.86 -5.90 -9.50
C LEU A 139 7.04 -5.68 -10.48
N GLY A 140 7.04 -4.55 -11.19
CA GLY A 140 8.10 -4.21 -12.14
C GLY A 140 9.48 -4.07 -11.50
N ILE A 141 9.57 -3.43 -10.32
CA ILE A 141 10.82 -3.35 -9.54
C ILE A 141 11.30 -4.76 -9.15
N ASP A 142 10.38 -5.61 -8.69
CA ASP A 142 10.73 -6.97 -8.28
C ASP A 142 11.26 -7.80 -9.45
N CYS A 143 10.64 -7.71 -10.63
CA CYS A 143 11.13 -8.34 -11.85
C CYS A 143 12.52 -7.84 -12.23
N ALA A 144 12.71 -6.51 -12.28
CA ALA A 144 13.99 -5.91 -12.61
C ALA A 144 15.11 -6.36 -11.66
N MET A 145 14.79 -6.49 -10.37
CA MET A 145 15.70 -6.95 -9.34
C MET A 145 16.08 -8.43 -9.41
N THR A 146 15.48 -9.23 -10.29
CA THR A 146 15.90 -10.62 -10.52
C THR A 146 17.13 -10.75 -11.42
N ASN A 147 17.58 -9.65 -12.04
CA ASN A 147 18.71 -9.68 -12.97
C ASN A 147 20.04 -9.91 -12.23
N ALA A 148 20.48 -11.18 -12.20
CA ALA A 148 21.73 -11.60 -11.55
C ALA A 148 22.99 -11.02 -12.20
N VAL A 149 22.96 -10.72 -13.51
CA VAL A 149 24.09 -10.08 -14.21
C VAL A 149 24.29 -8.66 -13.68
N LYS A 150 23.21 -7.92 -13.49
CA LYS A 150 23.25 -6.52 -13.02
C LYS A 150 23.45 -6.40 -11.51
N TYR A 151 22.79 -7.26 -10.72
CA TYR A 151 22.72 -7.11 -9.26
C TYR A 151 23.54 -8.13 -8.47
N GLY A 152 24.13 -9.14 -9.13
CA GLY A 152 24.99 -10.14 -8.49
C GLY A 152 24.31 -10.79 -7.28
N SER A 153 25.01 -10.82 -6.14
CA SER A 153 24.49 -11.36 -4.87
C SER A 153 23.31 -10.58 -4.27
N LYS A 154 23.02 -9.37 -4.77
CA LYS A 154 21.86 -8.56 -4.34
C LYS A 154 20.61 -8.83 -5.19
N ALA A 155 20.71 -9.68 -6.21
CA ALA A 155 19.56 -10.06 -7.03
C ALA A 155 18.53 -10.82 -6.17
N ILE A 156 17.26 -10.54 -6.39
CA ILE A 156 16.17 -11.29 -5.75
C ILE A 156 16.04 -12.64 -6.48
N ASP A 157 15.92 -13.72 -5.72
CA ASP A 157 15.61 -15.03 -6.28
C ASP A 157 14.29 -14.98 -7.08
N LYS A 158 14.35 -15.35 -8.36
CA LYS A 158 13.19 -15.46 -9.25
C LYS A 158 12.08 -16.31 -8.64
N LYS A 159 12.42 -17.42 -7.96
CA LYS A 159 11.42 -18.29 -7.31
C LYS A 159 10.62 -17.53 -6.26
N LEU A 160 11.26 -16.61 -5.53
CA LEU A 160 10.57 -15.77 -4.57
C LEU A 160 9.67 -14.74 -5.25
N VAL A 161 10.10 -14.13 -6.36
CA VAL A 161 9.27 -13.19 -7.14
C VAL A 161 8.05 -13.89 -7.72
N LEU A 162 8.25 -15.04 -8.39
CA LEU A 162 7.17 -15.87 -8.91
C LEU A 162 6.21 -16.29 -7.79
N SER A 163 6.73 -16.77 -6.67
CA SER A 163 5.92 -17.14 -5.50
C SER A 163 5.17 -15.96 -4.89
N THR A 164 5.73 -14.74 -4.92
CA THR A 164 5.05 -13.53 -4.43
C THR A 164 3.83 -13.22 -5.27
N TRP A 165 3.98 -13.17 -6.60
CA TRP A 165 2.99 -12.61 -7.52
C TRP A 165 2.12 -13.65 -8.22
N LYS A 166 2.37 -14.95 -8.02
CA LYS A 166 1.50 -16.02 -8.51
C LYS A 166 0.05 -15.86 -8.04
N ASN A 167 -0.91 -16.19 -8.89
CA ASN A 167 -2.37 -16.09 -8.73
C ASN A 167 -2.94 -14.66 -8.65
N VAL A 168 -2.14 -13.63 -8.88
CA VAL A 168 -2.59 -12.24 -8.78
C VAL A 168 -2.32 -11.43 -10.04
N LEU A 169 -1.90 -12.09 -11.13
CA LEU A 169 -1.61 -11.45 -12.41
C LEU A 169 -2.82 -11.51 -13.35
N LYS A 170 -2.95 -10.48 -14.19
CA LYS A 170 -3.96 -10.44 -15.24
C LYS A 170 -3.59 -11.43 -16.35
N ASN A 171 -4.54 -12.28 -16.76
CA ASN A 171 -4.34 -13.31 -17.78
C ASN A 171 -3.14 -14.24 -17.48
N GLU A 172 -2.96 -14.62 -16.22
CA GLU A 172 -1.81 -15.43 -15.77
C GLU A 172 -1.73 -16.79 -16.49
N ASP A 173 -2.86 -17.33 -16.92
CA ASP A 173 -2.97 -18.55 -17.73
C ASP A 173 -2.24 -18.46 -19.09
N ARG A 174 -2.03 -17.24 -19.60
CA ARG A 174 -1.35 -16.97 -20.88
C ARG A 174 0.13 -16.64 -20.72
N LEU A 175 0.61 -16.51 -19.49
CA LEU A 175 2.00 -16.16 -19.22
C LEU A 175 2.91 -17.40 -19.23
N PRO A 176 4.18 -17.26 -19.65
CA PRO A 176 5.14 -18.34 -19.50
C PRO A 176 5.41 -18.64 -18.02
N LYS A 177 5.95 -19.83 -17.74
CA LYS A 177 6.30 -20.25 -16.36
C LYS A 177 7.24 -19.26 -15.66
N ASP A 178 8.17 -18.66 -16.42
CA ASP A 178 9.01 -17.55 -15.97
C ASP A 178 8.65 -16.28 -16.75
N TRP A 179 7.69 -15.51 -16.23
CA TRP A 179 7.25 -14.24 -16.80
C TRP A 179 8.08 -13.04 -16.33
N THR A 180 9.15 -13.24 -15.55
CA THR A 180 9.92 -12.12 -14.98
C THR A 180 10.64 -11.25 -16.02
N TRP A 181 10.72 -11.71 -17.27
CA TRP A 181 11.33 -11.01 -18.41
C TRP A 181 10.30 -10.46 -19.40
N GLU A 182 9.01 -10.75 -19.18
CA GLU A 182 7.93 -10.30 -20.05
C GLU A 182 7.61 -8.83 -19.80
N THR A 183 7.35 -8.11 -20.89
CA THR A 183 6.88 -6.73 -20.81
C THR A 183 5.37 -6.70 -20.66
N GLY A 184 4.84 -5.74 -19.88
CA GLY A 184 3.40 -5.56 -19.74
C GLY A 184 2.69 -6.56 -18.81
N VAL A 185 3.42 -7.29 -17.96
CA VAL A 185 2.81 -8.09 -16.88
C VAL A 185 2.20 -7.14 -15.84
N LEU A 186 0.91 -7.31 -15.56
CA LEU A 186 0.15 -6.46 -14.65
C LEU A 186 -0.60 -7.31 -13.62
N VAL A 187 -0.83 -6.76 -12.43
CA VAL A 187 -1.74 -7.35 -11.45
C VAL A 187 -3.20 -7.27 -11.91
N GLY A 188 -4.00 -8.29 -11.60
CA GLY A 188 -5.43 -8.34 -11.86
C GLY A 188 -6.23 -7.94 -10.63
N VAL A 189 -6.79 -6.73 -10.61
CA VAL A 189 -7.67 -6.23 -9.55
C VAL A 189 -8.60 -5.18 -10.14
N GLY A 190 -9.85 -5.17 -9.69
CA GLY A 190 -10.99 -4.58 -10.39
C GLY A 190 -11.72 -5.62 -11.23
#